data_AF-A0A670HT18-F1
#
_entry.id   AF-A0A670HT18-F1
#
_cell.length_a   1.000
_cell.length_b   1.000
_cell.length_c   1.000
_cell.angle_alpha   90.00
_cell.angle_beta   90.00
_cell.angle_gamma   90.00
#
_symmetry.space_group_name_H-M   'P 1'
#
loop_
_entity.id
_entity.type
_entity.pdbx_description
1 polymer ?
#
loop_
_entity_poly.entity_id
_entity_poly.type
_entity_poly.pdbx_seq_one_letter_code
_entity_poly.pdbx_strand_id
1 'polypeptide(L)'
;MCTKNEKGGETTKEEFKQIASMCRHKVRKAKAQNELRLAREVKSNARPEEFGANDSAEETQPRITKEIVQEYLASLDVFKSPGPDELHPRVLKELADVISEPLAVIIENSWRTGEVPADWRRANVVPIFKNGKREDPNNYRPVSLTSIPGKILEQIIKQTVCEHLERNTVITNSQHGFLKNKSCQTNLISFFDRITSLVDEGNAVDVAYLDFSKAFDKVPHDILVKKLVKCGLDYATTQWICNWLTDRTQRVLINGSSSSWRRVTSGVPQDSVLGLVLFNIFINDLGDGLKGILIKFAGDTKLGGVANTPEDRITLQNDFDRLENWAKTKMNFNREKCKVLHLGKKNERHKYKMGDTWLESSTCEKDLGVLVDHKLDMSQQCDAAAKKANAILGCINRSIASRSREVIVPLYSALVRPHLEYCVQFWAPQFKKDTEKLERVQRRATKMVKGLETMPYEERLRELGMFSLEKRRLRGEMIAMFKYIKGCHIEEGERLFSAAPEKRTRSNGSKL
;
A
#
# COMPACT_ATOMS: atom_id res chain seq x y z
N MET A 1 -62.39 -0.23 -28.89
CA MET A 1 -61.81 0.47 -30.06
C MET A 1 -60.66 1.34 -29.58
N CYS A 2 -59.45 1.06 -30.12
CA CYS A 2 -58.22 1.87 -30.25
C CYS A 2 -57.83 2.91 -29.16
N THR A 3 -56.58 3.06 -28.68
CA THR A 3 -55.24 2.64 -29.16
C THR A 3 -54.18 2.94 -28.08
N LYS A 4 -53.10 2.14 -28.08
CA LYS A 4 -51.79 2.39 -27.42
C LYS A 4 -51.02 3.54 -28.10
N ASN A 5 -50.22 4.29 -27.34
CA ASN A 5 -48.79 4.61 -27.58
C ASN A 5 -48.30 5.62 -26.49
N GLU A 6 -47.45 5.31 -25.50
CA GLU A 6 -46.00 4.96 -25.46
C GLU A 6 -45.03 6.18 -25.42
N LYS A 7 -44.36 6.42 -24.28
CA LYS A 7 -42.87 6.30 -24.08
C LYS A 7 -42.34 7.10 -22.89
N GLY A 8 -42.05 6.40 -21.79
CA GLY A 8 -41.08 6.79 -20.77
C GLY A 8 -39.71 6.17 -21.09
N GLY A 9 -38.65 6.95 -21.01
CA GLY A 9 -37.29 6.52 -21.36
C GLY A 9 -36.62 5.71 -20.26
N GLU A 10 -36.86 4.41 -20.22
CA GLU A 10 -35.96 3.45 -19.60
C GLU A 10 -34.87 3.07 -20.61
N THR A 11 -33.61 3.35 -20.29
CA THR A 11 -32.49 2.97 -21.17
C THR A 11 -32.39 1.45 -21.22
N THR A 12 -32.75 0.87 -22.36
CA THR A 12 -32.77 -0.58 -22.57
C THR A 12 -31.36 -1.17 -22.51
N LYS A 13 -31.25 -2.47 -22.20
CA LYS A 13 -29.97 -3.21 -22.16
C LYS A 13 -29.19 -3.09 -23.49
N GLU A 14 -29.90 -2.88 -24.60
CA GLU A 14 -29.38 -2.65 -25.94
C GLU A 14 -28.79 -1.25 -26.12
N GLU A 15 -29.40 -0.21 -25.55
CA GLU A 15 -28.82 1.15 -25.51
C GLU A 15 -27.56 1.19 -24.63
N PHE A 16 -27.52 0.43 -23.54
CA PHE A 16 -26.31 0.29 -22.72
C PHE A 16 -25.18 -0.44 -23.46
N LYS A 17 -25.50 -1.46 -24.28
CA LYS A 17 -24.52 -2.11 -25.17
C LYS A 17 -24.01 -1.15 -26.24
N GLN A 18 -24.87 -0.29 -26.80
CA GLN A 18 -24.48 0.74 -27.77
C GLN A 18 -23.57 1.79 -27.15
N ILE A 19 -23.87 2.28 -25.94
CA ILE A 19 -23.02 3.22 -25.21
C ILE A 19 -21.65 2.59 -24.90
N ALA A 20 -21.63 1.34 -24.41
CA ALA A 20 -20.38 0.62 -24.16
C ALA A 20 -19.56 0.40 -25.45
N SER A 21 -20.23 0.15 -26.57
CA SER A 21 -19.60 0.03 -27.90
C SER A 21 -19.01 1.36 -28.38
N MET A 22 -19.75 2.46 -28.23
CA MET A 22 -19.27 3.82 -28.50
C MET A 22 -18.06 4.19 -27.65
N CYS A 23 -18.07 3.87 -26.36
CA CYS A 23 -16.94 4.09 -25.46
C CYS A 23 -15.71 3.28 -25.91
N ARG A 24 -15.88 1.99 -26.25
CA ARG A 24 -14.79 1.16 -26.80
C ARG A 24 -14.23 1.74 -28.10
N HIS A 25 -15.08 2.25 -28.98
CA HIS A 25 -14.65 2.86 -30.23
C HIS A 25 -13.90 4.18 -30.02
N LYS A 26 -14.39 5.06 -29.13
CA LYS A 26 -13.70 6.31 -28.75
C LYS A 26 -12.33 6.04 -28.11
N VAL A 27 -12.23 5.02 -27.26
CA VAL A 27 -10.97 4.60 -26.63
C VAL A 27 -10.00 4.01 -27.67
N ARG A 28 -10.48 3.19 -28.62
CA ARG A 28 -9.64 2.68 -29.73
C ARG A 28 -9.15 3.81 -30.63
N LYS A 29 -10.00 4.78 -30.95
CA LYS A 29 -9.64 5.96 -31.75
C LYS A 29 -8.60 6.83 -31.04
N ALA A 30 -8.77 7.07 -29.74
CA ALA A 30 -7.79 7.79 -28.93
C ALA A 30 -6.45 7.04 -28.81
N LYS A 31 -6.48 5.70 -28.68
CA LYS A 31 -5.28 4.85 -28.68
C LYS A 31 -4.52 4.95 -30.02
N ALA A 32 -5.23 4.83 -31.14
CA ALA A 32 -4.64 4.95 -32.46
C ALA A 32 -4.07 6.36 -32.73
N GLN A 33 -4.75 7.42 -32.30
CA GLN A 33 -4.26 8.80 -32.41
C GLN A 33 -3.00 9.03 -31.57
N ASN A 34 -2.93 8.43 -30.37
CA ASN A 34 -1.75 8.55 -29.52
C ASN A 34 -0.57 7.73 -30.07
N GLU A 35 -0.80 6.54 -30.62
CA GLU A 35 0.24 5.73 -31.30
C GLU A 35 0.77 6.45 -32.55
N LEU A 36 -0.10 7.12 -33.32
CA LEU A 36 0.31 7.99 -34.45
C LEU A 36 1.12 9.21 -34.00
N ARG A 37 0.79 9.78 -32.83
CA ARG A 37 1.53 10.90 -32.23
C ARG A 37 2.91 10.45 -31.74
N LEU A 38 2.99 9.34 -31.01
CA LEU A 38 4.26 8.75 -30.56
C LEU A 38 5.14 8.33 -31.75
N ALA A 39 4.57 7.73 -32.80
CA ALA A 39 5.33 7.38 -34.00
C ALA A 39 5.88 8.61 -34.75
N ARG A 40 5.20 9.76 -34.66
CA ARG A 40 5.69 11.05 -35.20
C ARG A 40 6.78 11.67 -34.33
N GLU A 41 6.65 11.59 -33.00
CA GLU A 41 7.67 12.04 -32.04
C GLU A 41 8.95 11.19 -32.12
N VAL A 42 8.83 9.88 -32.38
CA VAL A 42 9.98 8.98 -32.62
C VAL A 42 10.64 9.27 -33.98
N LYS A 43 9.88 9.62 -35.02
CA LYS A 43 10.44 10.02 -36.32
C LYS A 43 11.07 11.41 -36.31
N SER A 44 10.66 12.32 -35.43
CA SER A 44 11.27 13.65 -35.32
C SER A 44 12.58 13.66 -34.52
N ASN A 45 12.85 12.62 -33.71
CA ASN A 45 14.05 12.52 -32.87
C ASN A 45 15.18 11.64 -33.44
N ALA A 46 15.12 11.28 -34.73
CA ALA A 46 16.19 10.54 -35.38
C ALA A 46 17.20 11.47 -36.08
N ARG A 47 18.07 12.11 -35.30
CA ARG A 47 19.45 12.43 -35.71
C ARG A 47 20.38 12.17 -34.52
N PRO A 48 21.33 11.24 -34.62
CA PRO A 48 22.37 11.09 -33.62
C PRO A 48 23.45 12.13 -33.89
N GLU A 49 23.62 13.08 -32.96
CA GLU A 49 24.87 13.83 -32.85
C GLU A 49 25.87 12.95 -32.08
N GLU A 50 26.96 12.62 -32.75
CA GLU A 50 28.13 11.97 -32.16
C GLU A 50 28.69 12.87 -31.06
N PHE A 51 28.75 12.37 -29.82
CA PHE A 51 29.51 13.00 -28.75
C PHE A 51 30.67 12.11 -28.33
N GLY A 52 31.86 12.68 -28.48
CA GLY A 52 33.14 12.11 -28.13
C GLY A 52 33.34 11.92 -26.63
N ALA A 53 34.43 11.24 -26.32
CA ALA A 53 34.83 10.81 -25.00
C ALA A 53 35.15 11.96 -24.02
N ASN A 54 34.93 11.63 -22.74
CA ASN A 54 35.38 12.29 -21.50
C ASN A 54 34.81 13.68 -21.18
N ASP A 55 33.96 13.72 -20.14
CA ASP A 55 34.35 14.35 -18.87
C ASP A 55 33.42 13.87 -17.74
N SER A 56 34.00 13.75 -16.54
CA SER A 56 33.35 13.31 -15.30
C SER A 56 32.21 14.24 -14.91
N ALA A 57 30.97 13.75 -14.97
CA ALA A 57 29.82 14.45 -14.40
C ALA A 57 29.87 14.31 -12.87
N GLU A 58 30.35 15.35 -12.18
CA GLU A 58 29.98 15.59 -10.78
C GLU A 58 28.45 15.76 -10.72
N GLU A 59 27.75 14.77 -10.18
CA GLU A 59 26.33 14.93 -9.80
C GLU A 59 26.25 16.00 -8.71
N THR A 60 25.95 17.23 -9.11
CA THR A 60 25.74 18.34 -8.18
C THR A 60 24.47 18.11 -7.39
N GLN A 61 24.59 17.98 -6.08
CA GLN A 61 23.45 17.87 -5.17
C GLN A 61 22.50 19.06 -5.36
N PRO A 62 21.17 18.85 -5.27
CA PRO A 62 20.22 19.93 -5.44
C PRO A 62 20.41 20.97 -4.33
N ARG A 63 20.57 22.24 -4.72
CA ARG A 63 20.67 23.36 -3.80
C ARG A 63 19.37 23.48 -2.99
N ILE A 64 19.48 23.58 -1.66
CA ILE A 64 18.31 23.77 -0.81
C ILE A 64 17.98 25.25 -0.75
N THR A 65 16.84 25.63 -1.30
CA THR A 65 16.40 27.04 -1.30
C THR A 65 15.38 27.31 -0.21
N LYS A 66 15.22 28.60 0.12
CA LYS A 66 14.17 29.10 1.01
C LYS A 66 12.79 28.62 0.58
N GLU A 67 12.49 28.67 -0.71
CA GLU A 67 11.17 28.36 -1.27
C GLU A 67 10.80 26.90 -1.01
N ILE A 68 11.75 25.97 -1.16
CA ILE A 68 11.56 24.54 -0.86
C ILE A 68 11.19 24.37 0.60
N VAL A 69 11.95 24.97 1.52
CA VAL A 69 11.69 24.86 2.96
C VAL A 69 10.35 25.50 3.32
N GLN A 70 10.03 26.65 2.72
CA GLN A 70 8.78 27.36 2.94
C GLN A 70 7.56 26.54 2.50
N GLU A 71 7.64 25.81 1.38
CA GLU A 71 6.58 24.90 0.93
C GLU A 71 6.34 23.77 1.94
N TYR A 72 7.40 23.16 2.48
CA TYR A 72 7.28 22.16 3.52
C TYR A 72 6.63 22.73 4.79
N LEU A 73 7.04 23.92 5.24
CA LEU A 73 6.45 24.59 6.40
C LEU A 73 4.96 24.91 6.19
N ALA A 74 4.60 25.41 5.00
CA ALA A 74 3.22 25.73 4.64
C ALA A 74 2.33 24.48 4.57
N SER A 75 2.89 23.32 4.25
CA SER A 75 2.16 22.04 4.19
C SER A 75 2.00 21.33 5.55
N LEU A 76 2.59 21.87 6.64
CA LEU A 76 2.49 21.26 7.96
C LEU A 76 1.04 21.10 8.43
N ASP A 77 0.78 19.93 9.02
CA ASP A 77 -0.44 19.64 9.78
C ASP A 77 -0.31 20.24 11.18
N VAL A 78 -1.08 21.30 11.42
CA VAL A 78 -1.04 22.10 12.66
C VAL A 78 -1.59 21.36 13.88
N PHE A 79 -2.17 20.16 13.71
CA PHE A 79 -2.72 19.36 14.80
C PHE A 79 -1.78 18.23 15.25
N LYS A 80 -0.59 18.11 14.64
CA LYS A 80 0.41 17.13 15.06
C LYS A 80 1.18 17.57 16.30
N SER A 81 1.64 16.60 17.08
CA SER A 81 2.48 16.82 18.27
C SER A 81 3.91 17.24 17.88
N PRO A 82 4.55 18.12 18.66
CA PRO A 82 5.95 18.49 18.48
C PRO A 82 6.92 17.35 18.88
N GLY A 83 8.18 17.50 18.46
CA GLY A 83 9.28 16.65 18.91
C GLY A 83 9.83 17.06 20.28
N PRO A 84 11.01 16.55 20.67
CA PRO A 84 11.69 16.93 21.91
C PRO A 84 12.15 18.39 21.96
N ASP A 85 12.17 19.08 20.83
CA ASP A 85 12.49 20.50 20.67
C ASP A 85 11.30 21.43 20.99
N GLU A 86 10.11 20.86 21.24
CA GLU A 86 8.88 21.58 21.62
C GLU A 86 8.38 22.60 20.59
N LEU A 87 8.96 22.61 19.39
CA LEU A 87 8.55 23.47 18.28
C LEU A 87 7.22 22.97 17.69
N HIS A 88 6.13 23.64 18.04
CA HIS A 88 4.79 23.25 17.59
C HIS A 88 4.61 23.52 16.08
N PRO A 89 4.00 22.60 15.29
CA PRO A 89 3.86 22.77 13.84
C PRO A 89 3.13 24.07 13.45
N ARG A 90 2.15 24.50 14.25
CA ARG A 90 1.44 25.78 14.05
C ARG A 90 2.41 26.97 14.06
N VAL A 91 3.33 27.05 15.02
CA VAL A 91 4.27 28.17 15.12
C VAL A 91 5.19 28.20 13.90
N LEU A 92 5.73 27.04 13.51
CA LEU A 92 6.59 26.91 12.34
C LEU A 92 5.88 27.28 11.03
N LYS A 93 4.59 26.97 10.92
CA LYS A 93 3.77 27.30 9.75
C LYS A 93 3.45 28.80 9.66
N GLU A 94 3.06 29.42 10.76
CA GLU A 94 2.74 30.85 10.80
C GLU A 94 3.98 31.75 10.61
N LEU A 95 5.16 31.28 11.02
CA LEU A 95 6.43 32.00 10.88
C LEU A 95 7.27 31.57 9.66
N ALA A 96 6.66 30.85 8.70
CA ALA A 96 7.37 30.19 7.63
C ALA A 96 8.19 31.15 6.75
N ASP A 97 7.69 32.36 6.53
CA ASP A 97 8.35 33.42 5.76
C ASP A 97 9.63 33.95 6.42
N VAL A 98 9.67 33.96 7.75
CA VAL A 98 10.81 34.40 8.56
C VAL A 98 11.84 33.28 8.74
N ILE A 99 11.40 32.06 9.02
CA ILE A 99 12.32 30.96 9.42
C ILE A 99 12.82 30.11 8.24
N SER A 100 12.20 30.21 7.07
CA SER A 100 12.56 29.39 5.89
C SER A 100 14.00 29.59 5.44
N GLU A 101 14.48 30.83 5.39
CA GLU A 101 15.85 31.16 4.97
C GLU A 101 16.90 30.58 5.93
N PRO A 102 16.88 30.87 7.26
CA PRO A 102 17.86 30.29 8.16
C PRO A 102 17.77 28.76 8.22
N LEU A 103 16.58 28.17 8.14
CA LEU A 103 16.43 26.72 8.07
C LEU A 103 17.00 26.13 6.79
N ALA A 104 16.84 26.77 5.63
CA ALA A 104 17.44 26.32 4.38
C ALA A 104 18.97 26.24 4.49
N VAL A 105 19.61 27.26 5.06
CA VAL A 105 21.06 27.27 5.31
C VAL A 105 21.49 26.14 6.25
N ILE A 106 20.74 25.88 7.33
CA ILE A 106 21.06 24.80 8.27
C ILE A 106 20.90 23.43 7.59
N ILE A 107 19.82 23.23 6.84
CA ILE A 107 19.49 21.98 6.14
C ILE A 107 20.53 21.69 5.05
N GLU A 108 20.89 22.70 4.26
CA GLU A 108 21.91 22.60 3.21
C GLU A 108 23.28 22.23 3.80
N ASN A 109 23.71 22.95 4.84
CA ASN A 109 24.97 22.65 5.50
C ASN A 109 24.97 21.26 6.13
N SER A 110 23.88 20.89 6.82
CA SER A 110 23.73 19.55 7.41
C SER A 110 23.89 18.46 6.36
N TRP A 111 23.20 18.56 5.22
CA TRP A 111 23.28 17.56 4.17
C TRP A 111 24.68 17.50 3.54
N ARG A 112 25.26 18.66 3.20
CA ARG A 112 26.57 18.75 2.54
C ARG A 112 27.71 18.22 3.40
N THR A 113 27.73 18.56 4.69
CA THR A 113 28.79 18.10 5.62
C THR A 113 28.50 16.72 6.20
N GLY A 114 27.26 16.24 6.10
CA GLY A 114 26.77 15.06 6.79
C GLY A 114 26.55 15.27 8.30
N GLU A 115 26.76 16.47 8.84
CA GLU A 115 26.58 16.74 10.27
C GLU A 115 25.09 16.85 10.60
N VAL A 116 24.61 16.02 11.53
CA VAL A 116 23.22 16.06 11.98
C VAL A 116 23.15 16.81 13.32
N PRO A 117 22.28 17.83 13.47
CA PRO A 117 22.00 18.43 14.77
C PRO A 117 21.54 17.41 15.82
N ALA A 118 22.00 17.58 17.06
CA ALA A 118 21.70 16.63 18.14
C ALA A 118 20.19 16.49 18.41
N ASP A 119 19.43 17.57 18.28
CA ASP A 119 17.98 17.56 18.49
C ASP A 119 17.22 16.76 17.42
N TRP A 120 17.79 16.61 16.22
CA TRP A 120 17.22 15.80 15.15
C TRP A 120 17.48 14.29 15.35
N ARG A 121 18.42 13.94 16.24
CA ARG A 121 18.72 12.56 16.66
C ARG A 121 17.97 12.12 17.92
N ARG A 122 17.15 12.99 18.51
CA ARG A 122 16.34 12.71 19.71
C ARG A 122 14.90 12.40 19.32
N ALA A 123 14.27 11.48 20.07
CA ALA A 123 12.86 11.16 19.90
C ALA A 123 12.11 11.00 21.23
N ASN A 124 10.89 11.53 21.27
CA ASN A 124 9.91 11.19 22.30
C ASN A 124 9.05 10.03 21.78
N VAL A 125 9.05 8.90 22.47
CA VAL A 125 8.28 7.71 22.10
C VAL A 125 6.95 7.72 22.83
N VAL A 126 5.85 7.75 22.06
CA VAL A 126 4.49 7.64 22.57
C VAL A 126 3.96 6.23 22.28
N PRO A 127 3.64 5.41 23.30
CA PRO A 127 3.13 4.07 23.09
C PRO A 127 1.64 4.11 22.72
N ILE A 128 1.28 3.59 21.54
CA ILE A 128 -0.10 3.46 21.08
C ILE A 128 -0.58 2.02 21.29
N PHE A 129 -1.63 1.83 22.08
CA PHE A 129 -2.19 0.50 22.34
C PHE A 129 -2.74 -0.13 21.05
N LYS A 130 -2.34 -1.38 20.78
CA LYS A 130 -2.77 -2.15 19.60
C LYS A 130 -3.93 -3.09 19.93
N ASN A 131 -3.72 -4.07 20.79
CA ASN A 131 -4.68 -5.12 21.16
C ASN A 131 -4.17 -5.95 22.36
N GLY A 132 -4.96 -6.90 22.86
CA GLY A 132 -4.52 -7.81 23.92
C GLY A 132 -4.58 -7.20 25.33
N LYS A 133 -3.69 -7.65 26.21
CA LYS A 133 -3.58 -7.18 27.61
C LYS A 133 -2.86 -5.84 27.65
N ARG A 134 -3.40 -4.86 28.38
CA ARG A 134 -2.84 -3.48 28.45
C ARG A 134 -1.56 -3.41 29.28
N GLU A 135 -1.29 -4.43 30.08
CA GLU A 135 -0.14 -4.51 30.98
C GLU A 135 1.10 -5.02 30.26
N ASP A 136 0.94 -5.64 29.08
CA ASP A 136 2.05 -6.15 28.28
C ASP A 136 2.59 -5.06 27.32
N PRO A 137 3.84 -4.61 27.48
CA PRO A 137 4.44 -3.60 26.59
C PRO A 137 4.50 -4.01 25.12
N ASN A 138 4.50 -5.32 24.80
CA ASN A 138 4.53 -5.79 23.41
C ASN A 138 3.21 -5.54 22.66
N ASN A 139 2.15 -5.21 23.38
CA ASN A 139 0.85 -4.84 22.84
C ASN A 139 0.74 -3.36 22.47
N TYR A 140 1.84 -2.60 22.55
CA TYR A 140 1.92 -1.21 22.16
C TYR A 140 2.83 -1.02 20.94
N ARG A 141 2.45 -0.08 20.09
CA ARG A 141 3.28 0.41 19.00
C ARG A 141 4.01 1.69 19.46
N PRO A 142 5.35 1.72 19.45
CA PRO A 142 6.08 2.95 19.74
C PRO A 142 5.99 3.91 18.55
N VAL A 143 5.49 5.13 18.77
CA VAL A 143 5.54 6.22 17.77
C VAL A 143 6.58 7.23 18.17
N SER A 144 7.55 7.49 17.30
CA SER A 144 8.65 8.42 17.57
C SER A 144 8.31 9.83 17.08
N LEU A 145 8.09 10.74 18.02
CA LEU A 145 8.02 12.17 17.75
C LEU A 145 9.44 12.72 17.65
N THR A 146 9.81 13.22 16.47
CA THR A 146 11.12 13.82 16.18
C THR A 146 10.95 15.29 15.78
N SER A 147 12.06 16.04 15.81
CA SER A 147 12.12 17.46 15.43
C SER A 147 11.56 17.71 14.03
N ILE A 148 10.71 18.73 13.89
CA ILE A 148 10.07 19.07 12.60
C ILE A 148 11.10 19.54 11.56
N PRO A 149 12.04 20.45 11.88
CA PRO A 149 13.16 20.76 10.98
C PRO A 149 13.92 19.52 10.49
N GLY A 150 14.20 18.56 11.38
CA GLY A 150 14.79 17.27 11.01
C GLY A 150 13.92 16.48 10.04
N LYS A 151 12.59 16.44 10.27
CA LYS A 151 11.64 15.79 9.35
C LYS A 151 11.60 16.46 7.96
N ILE A 152 11.84 17.77 7.86
CA ILE A 152 11.92 18.47 6.57
C ILE A 152 13.12 17.93 5.77
N LEU A 153 14.32 17.89 6.38
CA LEU A 153 15.50 17.32 5.70
C LEU A 153 15.32 15.83 5.38
N GLU A 154 14.69 15.04 6.27
CA GLU A 154 14.34 13.65 5.97
C GLU A 154 13.46 13.53 4.71
N GLN A 155 12.51 14.44 4.48
CA GLN A 155 11.66 14.42 3.27
C GLN A 155 12.43 14.77 2.01
N ILE A 156 13.32 15.76 2.09
CA ILE A 156 14.16 16.18 0.97
C ILE A 156 15.08 15.03 0.58
N ILE A 157 15.82 14.46 1.54
CA ILE A 157 16.70 13.31 1.30
C ILE A 157 15.91 12.11 0.79
N LYS A 158 14.73 11.84 1.36
CA LYS A 158 13.84 10.77 0.88
C LYS A 158 13.49 10.97 -0.59
N GLN A 159 13.18 12.19 -1.03
CA GLN A 159 12.88 12.46 -2.43
C GLN A 159 14.07 12.10 -3.32
N THR A 160 15.27 12.59 -2.98
CA THR A 160 16.51 12.28 -3.72
C THR A 160 16.80 10.79 -3.77
N VAL A 161 16.67 10.09 -2.63
CA VAL A 161 16.85 8.63 -2.58
C VAL A 161 15.80 7.92 -3.44
N CYS A 162 14.52 8.29 -3.36
CA CYS A 162 13.47 7.69 -4.18
C CYS A 162 13.72 7.89 -5.68
N GLU A 163 14.11 9.10 -6.10
CA GLU A 163 14.44 9.39 -7.50
C GLU A 163 15.62 8.54 -7.99
N HIS A 164 16.65 8.37 -7.17
CA HIS A 164 17.78 7.49 -7.46
C HIS A 164 17.36 6.02 -7.60
N LEU A 165 16.56 5.52 -6.65
CA LEU A 165 16.08 4.14 -6.66
C LEU A 165 15.17 3.85 -7.87
N GLU A 166 14.33 4.81 -8.27
CA GLU A 166 13.48 4.72 -9.46
C GLU A 166 14.33 4.75 -10.74
N ARG A 167 15.25 5.71 -10.88
CA ARG A 167 16.12 5.88 -12.06
C ARG A 167 17.00 4.65 -12.32
N ASN A 168 17.52 4.05 -11.25
CA ASN A 168 18.44 2.91 -11.34
C ASN A 168 17.74 1.55 -11.15
N THR A 169 16.40 1.52 -11.06
CA THR A 169 15.59 0.29 -10.89
C THR A 169 16.06 -0.61 -9.73
N VAL A 170 16.52 0.01 -8.63
CA VAL A 170 17.17 -0.71 -7.52
C VAL A 170 16.17 -1.59 -6.77
N ILE A 171 14.96 -1.08 -6.52
CA ILE A 171 13.94 -1.79 -5.75
C ILE A 171 13.22 -2.80 -6.65
N THR A 172 13.25 -4.07 -6.25
CA THR A 172 12.60 -5.15 -6.98
C THR A 172 11.09 -4.95 -7.06
N ASN A 173 10.48 -5.32 -8.20
CA ASN A 173 9.05 -5.14 -8.43
C ASN A 173 8.14 -5.96 -7.47
N SER A 174 8.73 -6.88 -6.70
CA SER A 174 8.06 -7.62 -5.63
C SER A 174 7.73 -6.76 -4.40
N GLN A 175 8.29 -5.56 -4.25
CA GLN A 175 7.97 -4.65 -3.15
C GLN A 175 6.84 -3.70 -3.53
N HIS A 176 5.82 -3.59 -2.68
CA HIS A 176 4.67 -2.70 -2.88
C HIS A 176 4.45 -1.72 -1.72
N GLY A 177 5.12 -1.92 -0.58
CA GLY A 177 5.02 -1.04 0.59
C GLY A 177 5.77 0.26 0.36
N PHE A 178 5.14 1.39 0.65
CA PHE A 178 5.75 2.74 0.62
C PHE A 178 6.41 3.16 -0.70
N LEU A 179 6.05 2.52 -1.81
CA LEU A 179 6.49 2.92 -3.14
C LEU A 179 5.41 3.72 -3.85
N LYS A 180 5.83 4.67 -4.68
CA LYS A 180 4.91 5.43 -5.55
C LYS A 180 4.14 4.46 -6.44
N ASN A 181 2.87 4.77 -6.69
CA ASN A 181 1.94 3.96 -7.49
C ASN A 181 1.59 2.56 -6.93
N LYS A 182 2.35 1.99 -6.00
CA LYS A 182 2.02 0.70 -5.38
C LYS A 182 1.08 0.88 -4.17
N SER A 183 0.29 -0.15 -3.85
CA SER A 183 -0.64 -0.13 -2.73
C SER A 183 -0.95 -1.55 -2.25
N CYS A 184 -1.68 -1.67 -1.12
CA CYS A 184 -2.20 -2.96 -0.66
C CYS A 184 -3.02 -3.66 -1.76
N GLN A 185 -3.85 -2.91 -2.49
CA GLN A 185 -4.66 -3.44 -3.57
C GLN A 185 -3.79 -4.02 -4.69
N THR A 186 -2.77 -3.30 -5.15
CA THR A 186 -1.92 -3.79 -6.25
C THR A 186 -1.07 -4.97 -5.82
N ASN A 187 -0.69 -5.04 -4.53
CA ASN A 187 0.01 -6.19 -3.96
C ASN A 187 -0.88 -7.44 -3.96
N LEU A 188 -2.11 -7.31 -3.44
CA LEU A 188 -3.08 -8.40 -3.42
C LEU A 188 -3.37 -8.93 -4.83
N ILE A 189 -3.69 -8.03 -5.78
CA ILE A 189 -3.96 -8.40 -7.17
C ILE A 189 -2.75 -9.07 -7.81
N SER A 190 -1.56 -8.47 -7.71
CA SER A 190 -0.36 -9.00 -8.38
C SER A 190 0.06 -10.37 -7.84
N PHE A 191 -0.15 -10.63 -6.56
CA PHE A 191 0.17 -11.92 -5.96
C PHE A 191 -0.87 -12.96 -6.32
N PHE A 192 -2.14 -12.67 -6.04
CA PHE A 192 -3.19 -13.66 -6.18
C PHE A 192 -3.51 -13.97 -7.62
N ASP A 193 -3.31 -13.08 -8.58
CA ASP A 193 -3.41 -13.40 -10.00
C ASP A 193 -2.53 -14.61 -10.37
N ARG A 194 -1.27 -14.61 -9.89
CA ARG A 194 -0.34 -15.71 -10.12
C ARG A 194 -0.76 -16.97 -9.35
N ILE A 195 -1.16 -16.82 -8.10
CA ILE A 195 -1.59 -17.95 -7.24
C ILE A 195 -2.86 -18.61 -7.77
N THR A 196 -3.88 -17.82 -8.12
CA THR A 196 -5.15 -18.34 -8.65
C THR A 196 -4.96 -18.97 -10.02
N SER A 197 -4.04 -18.45 -10.84
CA SER A 197 -3.68 -19.09 -12.11
C SER A 197 -3.13 -20.51 -11.90
N LEU A 198 -2.24 -20.70 -10.93
CA LEU A 198 -1.74 -22.03 -10.57
C LEU A 198 -2.86 -22.95 -10.06
N VAL A 199 -3.76 -22.44 -9.23
CA VAL A 199 -4.91 -23.22 -8.71
C VAL A 199 -5.89 -23.59 -9.83
N ASP A 200 -6.14 -22.68 -10.78
CA ASP A 200 -7.01 -22.89 -11.95
C ASP A 200 -6.48 -23.96 -12.90
N GLU A 201 -5.15 -24.13 -12.95
CA GLU A 201 -4.49 -25.22 -13.67
C GLU A 201 -4.60 -26.57 -12.95
N GLY A 202 -5.19 -26.59 -11.76
CA GLY A 202 -5.40 -27.79 -10.96
C GLY A 202 -4.27 -28.12 -9.99
N ASN A 203 -3.29 -27.22 -9.83
CA ASN A 203 -2.20 -27.40 -8.89
C ASN A 203 -2.66 -27.25 -7.44
N ALA A 204 -2.07 -28.03 -6.54
CA ALA A 204 -1.98 -27.72 -5.12
C ALA A 204 -0.95 -26.59 -4.95
N VAL A 205 -1.33 -25.56 -4.19
CA VAL A 205 -0.49 -24.37 -3.96
C VAL A 205 -0.48 -24.07 -2.47
N ASP A 206 0.69 -23.82 -1.91
CA ASP A 206 0.85 -23.41 -0.52
C ASP A 206 1.33 -21.96 -0.46
N VAL A 207 0.66 -21.16 0.38
CA VAL A 207 0.96 -19.74 0.60
C VAL A 207 1.35 -19.53 2.05
N ALA A 208 2.58 -19.12 2.26
CA ALA A 208 3.10 -18.74 3.56
C ALA A 208 2.96 -17.23 3.78
N TYR A 209 2.31 -16.85 4.88
CA TYR A 209 2.33 -15.49 5.40
C TYR A 209 3.45 -15.38 6.42
N LEU A 210 4.34 -14.42 6.20
CA LEU A 210 5.57 -14.22 6.97
C LEU A 210 5.52 -12.88 7.70
N ASP A 211 5.76 -12.91 9.01
CA ASP A 211 5.76 -11.72 9.87
C ASP A 211 7.14 -11.54 10.50
N PHE A 212 7.70 -10.33 10.47
CA PHE A 212 8.95 -10.03 11.17
C PHE A 212 8.71 -9.61 12.62
N SER A 213 9.55 -10.08 13.53
CA SER A 213 9.52 -9.66 14.93
C SER A 213 10.06 -8.23 15.07
N LYS A 214 9.14 -7.27 15.26
CA LYS A 214 9.47 -5.84 15.46
C LYS A 214 10.32 -5.26 14.31
N ALA A 215 9.80 -5.40 13.08
CA ALA A 215 10.56 -5.20 11.85
C ALA A 215 11.39 -3.90 11.80
N PHE A 216 10.74 -2.75 11.99
CA PHE A 216 11.42 -1.46 11.94
C PHE A 216 12.42 -1.26 13.07
N ASP A 217 12.22 -1.86 14.24
CA ASP A 217 13.07 -1.68 15.43
C ASP A 217 14.36 -2.52 15.38
N LYS A 218 14.42 -3.52 14.48
CA LYS A 218 15.46 -4.56 14.45
C LYS A 218 16.47 -4.41 13.32
N VAL A 219 16.31 -3.43 12.43
CA VAL A 219 17.23 -3.21 11.30
C VAL A 219 18.66 -2.92 11.80
N PRO A 220 19.66 -3.77 11.53
CA PRO A 220 21.05 -3.49 11.89
C PRO A 220 21.62 -2.35 11.04
N HIS A 221 22.15 -1.31 11.70
CA HIS A 221 22.63 -0.10 11.02
C HIS A 221 23.84 -0.36 10.13
N ASP A 222 24.77 -1.20 10.55
CA ASP A 222 25.98 -1.53 9.79
C ASP A 222 25.65 -2.25 8.46
N ILE A 223 24.67 -3.17 8.48
CA ILE A 223 24.20 -3.86 7.29
C ILE A 223 23.42 -2.91 6.39
N LEU A 224 22.57 -2.05 6.98
CA LEU A 224 21.83 -1.04 6.22
C LEU A 224 22.79 -0.09 5.48
N VAL A 225 23.82 0.43 6.15
CA VAL A 225 24.82 1.33 5.54
C VAL A 225 25.54 0.64 4.38
N LYS A 226 25.98 -0.61 4.55
CA LYS A 226 26.59 -1.40 3.45
C LYS A 226 25.65 -1.54 2.26
N LYS A 227 24.34 -1.71 2.50
CA LYS A 227 23.32 -1.79 1.45
C LYS A 227 23.10 -0.43 0.75
N LEU A 228 23.16 0.69 1.48
CA LEU A 228 23.07 2.03 0.89
C LEU A 228 24.22 2.29 -0.08
N VAL A 229 25.44 1.94 0.31
CA VAL A 229 26.63 2.03 -0.57
C VAL A 229 26.45 1.15 -1.81
N LYS A 230 25.96 -0.09 -1.65
CA LYS A 230 25.70 -1.00 -2.78
C LYS A 230 24.59 -0.47 -3.72
N CYS A 231 23.68 0.37 -3.25
CA CYS A 231 22.67 1.01 -4.10
C CYS A 231 23.24 2.13 -4.97
N GLY A 232 24.49 2.55 -4.76
CA GLY A 232 25.14 3.62 -5.52
C GLY A 232 24.62 5.02 -5.19
N LEU A 233 24.12 5.25 -3.97
CA LEU A 233 23.78 6.60 -3.51
C LEU A 233 25.06 7.44 -3.37
N ASP A 234 24.94 8.75 -3.58
CA ASP A 234 26.07 9.67 -3.43
C ASP A 234 26.62 9.68 -2.00
N TYR A 235 27.88 10.13 -1.88
CA TYR A 235 28.60 10.09 -0.61
C TYR A 235 27.92 10.92 0.48
N ALA A 236 27.53 12.16 0.20
CA ALA A 236 26.99 13.04 1.25
C ALA A 236 25.60 12.60 1.71
N THR A 237 24.73 12.11 0.81
CA THR A 237 23.46 11.46 1.21
C THR A 237 23.71 10.24 2.09
N THR A 238 24.63 9.36 1.68
CA THR A 238 24.94 8.13 2.45
C THR A 238 25.54 8.47 3.82
N GLN A 239 26.46 9.44 3.86
CA GLN A 239 27.12 9.92 5.08
C GLN A 239 26.11 10.55 6.04
N TRP A 240 25.20 11.39 5.53
CA TRP A 240 24.16 11.99 6.36
C TRP A 240 23.24 10.93 6.96
N ILE A 241 22.79 9.94 6.17
CA ILE A 241 21.94 8.85 6.66
C ILE A 241 22.67 8.04 7.75
N CYS A 242 23.96 7.75 7.56
CA CYS A 242 24.79 7.06 8.54
C CYS A 242 24.84 7.83 9.87
N ASN A 243 25.12 9.14 9.80
CA ASN A 243 25.19 10.03 10.95
C ASN A 243 23.82 10.28 11.61
N TRP A 244 22.73 10.22 10.84
CA TRP A 244 21.36 10.32 11.34
C TRP A 244 20.92 9.09 12.13
N LEU A 245 21.45 7.90 11.79
CA LEU A 245 21.22 6.64 12.51
C LEU A 245 22.12 6.49 13.75
N THR A 246 23.31 7.09 13.72
CA THR A 246 24.31 6.98 14.79
C THR A 246 23.96 7.87 15.99
N ASP A 247 24.26 7.41 17.20
CA ASP A 247 24.09 8.14 18.47
C ASP A 247 22.69 8.75 18.70
N ARG A 248 21.67 8.10 18.12
CA ARG A 248 20.29 8.41 18.39
C ARG A 248 19.94 8.07 19.84
N THR A 249 19.08 8.91 20.42
CA THR A 249 18.52 8.66 21.74
C THR A 249 17.01 8.82 21.72
N GLN A 250 16.34 8.07 22.59
CA GLN A 250 14.90 8.13 22.75
C GLN A 250 14.50 8.03 24.22
N ARG A 251 13.33 8.56 24.56
CA ARG A 251 12.69 8.38 25.87
C ARG A 251 11.20 8.14 25.68
N VAL A 252 10.56 7.44 26.62
CA VAL A 252 9.12 7.16 26.56
C VAL A 252 8.35 8.26 27.30
N LEU A 253 7.27 8.75 26.69
CA LEU A 253 6.33 9.69 27.31
C LEU A 253 5.01 8.99 27.64
N ILE A 254 4.58 9.07 28.90
CA ILE A 254 3.28 8.57 29.37
C ILE A 254 2.69 9.62 30.30
N ASN A 255 1.48 10.10 29.98
CA ASN A 255 0.72 11.04 30.83
C ASN A 255 1.55 12.23 31.34
N GLY A 256 2.35 12.85 30.47
CA GLY A 256 3.20 14.00 30.81
C GLY A 256 4.50 13.65 31.56
N SER A 257 4.69 12.40 31.97
CA SER A 257 5.95 11.93 32.55
C SER A 257 6.88 11.35 31.50
N SER A 258 8.19 11.53 31.67
CA SER A 258 9.21 11.02 30.75
C SER A 258 10.18 10.05 31.41
N SER A 259 10.52 8.96 30.72
CA SER A 259 11.65 8.11 31.13
C SER A 259 12.99 8.84 30.97
N SER A 260 14.06 8.24 31.48
CA SER A 260 15.42 8.63 31.09
C SER A 260 15.67 8.40 29.60
N TRP A 261 16.62 9.14 29.04
CA TRP A 261 17.11 8.93 27.68
C TRP A 261 17.84 7.59 27.56
N ARG A 262 17.59 6.87 26.47
CA ARG A 262 18.25 5.62 26.12
C ARG A 262 18.78 5.69 24.69
N ARG A 263 19.96 5.12 24.47
CA ARG A 263 20.56 5.02 23.13
C ARG A 263 19.77 4.04 22.27
N VAL A 264 19.61 4.36 20.99
CA VAL A 264 19.03 3.48 19.98
C VAL A 264 20.18 2.78 19.25
N THR A 265 20.23 1.45 19.36
CA THR A 265 21.33 0.63 18.81
C THR A 265 20.97 -0.09 17.51
N SER A 266 19.69 -0.10 17.14
CA SER A 266 19.18 -0.72 15.91
C SER A 266 17.86 -0.10 15.50
N GLY A 267 17.46 -0.37 14.27
CA GLY A 267 16.17 0.01 13.73
C GLY A 267 16.17 1.35 13.02
N VAL A 268 15.09 1.61 12.29
CA VAL A 268 14.77 2.91 11.73
C VAL A 268 13.60 3.50 12.54
N PRO A 269 13.58 4.82 12.81
CA PRO A 269 12.53 5.42 13.63
C PRO A 269 11.13 5.15 13.07
N GLN A 270 10.24 4.61 13.90
CA GLN A 270 8.84 4.47 13.55
C GLN A 270 8.20 5.86 13.45
N ASP A 271 7.55 6.17 12.32
CA ASP A 271 7.06 7.52 11.92
C ASP A 271 8.09 8.41 11.20
N SER A 272 9.30 7.91 10.93
CA SER A 272 10.20 8.54 9.95
C SER A 272 9.80 8.15 8.53
N VAL A 273 9.61 9.15 7.69
CA VAL A 273 9.30 8.98 6.26
C VAL A 273 10.49 8.44 5.46
N LEU A 274 11.71 8.82 5.86
CA LEU A 274 12.95 8.27 5.31
C LEU A 274 13.17 6.84 5.78
N GLY A 275 12.88 6.54 7.04
CA GLY A 275 12.98 5.21 7.63
C GLY A 275 12.22 4.14 6.84
N LEU A 276 11.06 4.48 6.27
CA LEU A 276 10.29 3.57 5.42
C LEU A 276 11.02 3.18 4.12
N VAL A 277 11.72 4.13 3.50
CA VAL A 277 12.51 3.89 2.28
C VAL A 277 13.76 3.09 2.61
N LEU A 278 14.44 3.42 3.71
CA LEU A 278 15.59 2.67 4.20
C LEU A 278 15.24 1.22 4.52
N PHE A 279 14.05 0.99 5.09
CA PHE A 279 13.55 -0.36 5.33
C PHE A 279 13.35 -1.13 4.01
N ASN A 280 12.78 -0.51 2.99
CA ASN A 280 12.63 -1.14 1.67
C ASN A 280 13.97 -1.51 1.04
N ILE A 281 14.98 -0.64 1.13
CA ILE A 281 16.36 -0.94 0.69
C ILE A 281 16.90 -2.14 1.47
N PHE A 282 16.69 -2.15 2.79
CA PHE A 282 17.19 -3.21 3.66
C PHE A 282 16.67 -4.60 3.26
N ILE A 283 15.37 -4.74 3.03
CA ILE A 283 14.72 -6.02 2.71
C ILE A 283 14.68 -6.35 1.21
N ASN A 284 15.32 -5.54 0.36
CA ASN A 284 15.17 -5.68 -1.09
C ASN A 284 15.63 -7.05 -1.60
N ASP A 285 16.74 -7.56 -1.05
CA ASP A 285 17.38 -8.84 -1.37
C ASP A 285 16.74 -10.05 -0.67
N LEU A 286 15.63 -9.86 0.08
CA LEU A 286 14.96 -10.96 0.80
C LEU A 286 14.50 -12.09 -0.14
N GLY A 287 14.21 -11.75 -1.39
CA GLY A 287 13.75 -12.72 -2.40
C GLY A 287 14.86 -13.34 -3.24
N ASP A 288 16.13 -13.00 -3.00
CA ASP A 288 17.22 -13.42 -3.85
C ASP A 288 17.40 -14.95 -3.80
N GLY A 289 17.28 -15.58 -4.97
CA GLY A 289 17.45 -17.02 -5.12
C GLY A 289 16.26 -17.87 -4.66
N LEU A 290 15.12 -17.27 -4.29
CA LEU A 290 13.89 -18.04 -4.04
C LEU A 290 13.30 -18.56 -5.35
N LYS A 291 12.66 -19.74 -5.30
CA LYS A 291 11.93 -20.32 -6.44
C LYS A 291 10.44 -19.96 -6.43
N GLY A 292 9.88 -19.80 -5.25
CA GLY A 292 8.51 -19.39 -5.04
C GLY A 292 8.24 -17.92 -5.39
N ILE A 293 6.97 -17.60 -5.39
CA ILE A 293 6.42 -16.28 -5.64
C ILE A 293 6.51 -15.48 -4.35
N LEU A 294 7.51 -14.61 -4.23
CA LEU A 294 7.60 -13.67 -3.11
C LEU A 294 7.00 -12.31 -3.48
N ILE A 295 6.14 -11.77 -2.63
CA ILE A 295 5.74 -10.36 -2.69
C ILE A 295 5.77 -9.75 -1.28
N LYS A 296 6.04 -8.44 -1.21
CA LYS A 296 6.28 -7.71 0.02
C LYS A 296 5.42 -6.46 0.08
N PHE A 297 4.92 -6.13 1.26
CA PHE A 297 4.39 -4.81 1.59
C PHE A 297 5.09 -4.34 2.86
N ALA A 298 6.29 -3.79 2.68
CA ALA A 298 7.23 -3.57 3.76
C ALA A 298 7.46 -4.84 4.58
N GLY A 299 7.11 -4.84 5.88
CA GLY A 299 7.32 -5.98 6.76
C GLY A 299 6.39 -7.17 6.49
N ASP A 300 5.20 -6.93 5.93
CA ASP A 300 4.25 -7.99 5.60
C ASP A 300 4.70 -8.68 4.32
N THR A 301 5.12 -9.94 4.42
CA THR A 301 5.68 -10.70 3.30
C THR A 301 4.88 -11.98 3.10
N LYS A 302 4.71 -12.41 1.85
CA LYS A 302 4.11 -13.70 1.53
C LYS A 302 4.86 -14.41 0.41
N LEU A 303 4.96 -15.72 0.57
CA LEU A 303 5.65 -16.64 -0.33
C LEU A 303 4.65 -17.71 -0.78
N GLY A 304 4.45 -17.86 -2.09
CA GLY A 304 3.59 -18.90 -2.64
C GLY A 304 4.33 -19.85 -3.57
N GLY A 305 3.99 -21.13 -3.54
CA GLY A 305 4.61 -22.13 -4.42
C GLY A 305 3.68 -23.30 -4.71
N VAL A 306 3.93 -23.99 -5.82
CA VAL A 306 3.28 -25.27 -6.12
C VAL A 306 3.69 -26.30 -5.06
N ALA A 307 2.80 -27.23 -4.75
CA ALA A 307 3.00 -28.27 -3.73
C ALA A 307 2.40 -29.63 -4.17
N ASN A 308 2.37 -29.89 -5.48
CA ASN A 308 1.78 -31.12 -6.02
C ASN A 308 2.58 -32.34 -5.59
N THR A 309 3.90 -32.30 -5.78
CA THR A 309 4.79 -33.45 -5.54
C THR A 309 5.66 -33.24 -4.30
N PRO A 310 6.32 -34.29 -3.80
CA PRO A 310 7.34 -34.16 -2.76
C PRO A 310 8.47 -33.17 -3.14
N GLU A 311 8.90 -33.16 -4.40
CA GLU A 311 9.96 -32.27 -4.91
C GLU A 311 9.54 -30.79 -4.86
N ASP A 312 8.28 -30.50 -5.19
CA ASP A 312 7.72 -29.14 -5.07
C ASP A 312 7.77 -28.67 -3.60
N ARG A 313 7.40 -29.54 -2.67
CA ARG A 313 7.38 -29.24 -1.24
C ARG A 313 8.79 -29.07 -0.68
N ILE A 314 9.74 -29.89 -1.13
CA ILE A 314 11.17 -29.72 -0.82
C ILE A 314 11.66 -28.38 -1.36
N THR A 315 11.26 -27.99 -2.56
CA THR A 315 11.61 -26.69 -3.16
C THR A 315 11.11 -25.54 -2.30
N LEU A 316 9.84 -25.59 -1.87
CA LEU A 316 9.28 -24.55 -1.00
C LEU A 316 9.92 -24.56 0.41
N GLN A 317 10.25 -25.74 0.96
CA GLN A 317 11.03 -25.85 2.20
C GLN A 317 12.41 -25.20 2.08
N ASN A 318 13.11 -25.42 0.97
CA ASN A 318 14.41 -24.77 0.70
C ASN A 318 14.29 -23.25 0.64
N ASP A 319 13.17 -22.71 0.14
CA ASP A 319 12.91 -21.27 0.17
C ASP A 319 12.73 -20.74 1.61
N PHE A 320 12.03 -21.49 2.48
CA PHE A 320 11.95 -21.15 3.90
C PHE A 320 13.33 -21.18 4.57
N ASP A 321 14.17 -22.16 4.24
CA ASP A 321 15.51 -22.27 4.80
C ASP A 321 16.42 -21.11 4.35
N ARG A 322 16.27 -20.65 3.10
CA ARG A 322 16.94 -19.44 2.58
C ARG A 322 16.50 -18.19 3.31
N LEU A 323 15.19 -18.03 3.52
CA LEU A 323 14.62 -16.91 4.28
C LEU A 323 15.13 -16.90 5.73
N GLU A 324 15.13 -18.05 6.39
CA GLU A 324 15.66 -18.21 7.75
C GLU A 324 17.16 -17.87 7.79
N ASN A 325 17.94 -18.36 6.82
CA ASN A 325 19.35 -18.05 6.74
C ASN A 325 19.62 -16.56 6.49
N TRP A 326 18.81 -15.91 5.64
CA TRP A 326 18.87 -14.46 5.44
C TRP A 326 18.59 -13.70 6.74
N ALA A 327 17.62 -14.19 7.53
CA ALA A 327 17.16 -13.57 8.78
C ALA A 327 18.18 -13.70 9.93
N LYS A 328 18.93 -14.80 10.02
CA LYS A 328 19.89 -15.11 11.13
C LYS A 328 20.81 -13.95 11.51
N THR A 329 21.33 -13.22 10.53
CA THR A 329 22.28 -12.12 10.74
C THR A 329 21.65 -10.74 10.63
N LYS A 330 20.33 -10.68 10.43
CA LYS A 330 19.60 -9.46 10.09
C LYS A 330 18.44 -9.25 11.04
N MET A 331 17.31 -9.89 10.75
CA MET A 331 16.04 -9.62 11.41
C MET A 331 15.18 -10.88 11.47
N ASN A 332 14.81 -11.29 12.69
CA ASN A 332 14.11 -12.54 12.93
C ASN A 332 12.63 -12.48 12.55
N PHE A 333 12.11 -13.58 12.05
CA PHE A 333 10.68 -13.79 11.87
C PHE A 333 9.96 -14.04 13.21
N ASN A 334 8.69 -13.65 13.29
CA ASN A 334 7.77 -14.04 14.35
C ASN A 334 7.12 -15.36 13.94
N ARG A 335 7.79 -16.47 14.25
CA ARG A 335 7.41 -17.81 13.77
C ARG A 335 6.00 -18.22 14.21
N GLU A 336 5.53 -17.76 15.36
CA GLU A 336 4.16 -18.03 15.86
C GLU A 336 3.07 -17.34 15.03
N LYS A 337 3.41 -16.19 14.42
CA LYS A 337 2.51 -15.44 13.53
C LYS A 337 2.65 -15.84 12.07
N CYS A 338 3.72 -16.53 11.71
CA CYS A 338 3.85 -17.11 10.37
C CYS A 338 2.85 -18.27 10.23
N LYS A 339 2.06 -18.25 9.14
CA LYS A 339 1.01 -19.25 8.88
C LYS A 339 1.08 -19.73 7.43
N VAL A 340 0.66 -20.97 7.19
CA VAL A 340 0.55 -21.55 5.85
C VAL A 340 -0.92 -21.75 5.48
N LEU A 341 -1.33 -21.19 4.36
CA LEU A 341 -2.63 -21.37 3.75
C LEU A 341 -2.50 -22.35 2.58
N HIS A 342 -3.21 -23.48 2.67
CA HIS A 342 -3.18 -24.54 1.67
C HIS A 342 -4.34 -24.36 0.67
N LEU A 343 -4.00 -24.25 -0.61
CA LEU A 343 -4.93 -23.99 -1.71
C LEU A 343 -4.95 -25.16 -2.70
N GLY A 344 -6.10 -25.35 -3.37
CA GLY A 344 -6.30 -26.40 -4.36
C GLY A 344 -6.96 -27.66 -3.78
N LYS A 345 -7.81 -28.30 -4.58
CA LYS A 345 -8.68 -29.41 -4.13
C LYS A 345 -7.92 -30.67 -3.71
N LYS A 346 -6.73 -30.89 -4.27
CA LYS A 346 -5.90 -32.08 -4.07
C LYS A 346 -4.71 -31.82 -3.14
N ASN A 347 -4.73 -30.70 -2.40
CA ASN A 347 -3.61 -30.31 -1.55
C ASN A 347 -3.51 -31.23 -0.32
N GLU A 348 -2.33 -31.84 -0.13
CA GLU A 348 -2.03 -32.75 0.99
C GLU A 348 -1.78 -32.04 2.33
N ARG A 349 -1.76 -30.71 2.33
CA ARG A 349 -1.54 -29.85 3.52
C ARG A 349 -0.20 -30.16 4.19
N HIS A 350 0.86 -30.10 3.40
CA HIS A 350 2.21 -30.35 3.87
C HIS A 350 2.62 -29.36 4.96
N LYS A 351 3.35 -29.82 5.97
CA LYS A 351 3.85 -28.96 7.05
C LYS A 351 5.26 -28.50 6.72
N TYR A 352 5.50 -27.20 6.86
CA TYR A 352 6.81 -26.58 6.63
C TYR A 352 7.45 -26.18 7.95
N LYS A 353 8.78 -26.12 7.96
CA LYS A 353 9.56 -25.56 9.06
C LYS A 353 10.15 -24.21 8.69
N MET A 354 10.30 -23.36 9.70
CA MET A 354 11.12 -22.16 9.64
C MET A 354 12.14 -22.22 10.79
N GLY A 355 13.38 -22.58 10.43
CA GLY A 355 14.37 -23.04 11.41
C GLY A 355 13.88 -24.32 12.10
N ASP A 356 13.89 -24.34 13.43
CA ASP A 356 13.45 -25.51 14.20
C ASP A 356 11.94 -25.54 14.49
N THR A 357 11.20 -24.54 14.03
CA THR A 357 9.77 -24.36 14.35
C THR A 357 8.89 -24.79 13.19
N TRP A 358 7.90 -25.66 13.46
CA TRP A 358 6.86 -25.99 12.49
C TRP A 358 5.87 -24.84 12.34
N LEU A 359 5.57 -24.45 11.11
CA LEU A 359 4.57 -23.43 10.82
C LEU A 359 3.16 -24.02 10.95
N GLU A 360 2.26 -23.25 11.55
CA GLU A 360 0.87 -23.66 11.67
C GLU A 360 0.10 -23.43 10.36
N SER A 361 -0.74 -24.39 10.02
CA SER A 361 -1.69 -24.24 8.92
C SER A 361 -2.87 -23.38 9.35
N SER A 362 -3.39 -22.60 8.42
CA SER A 362 -4.61 -21.81 8.59
C SER A 362 -5.60 -22.05 7.46
N THR A 363 -6.88 -21.85 7.75
CA THR A 363 -7.97 -21.95 6.75
C THR A 363 -8.39 -20.58 6.23
N CYS A 364 -8.00 -19.50 6.90
CA CYS A 364 -8.27 -18.12 6.51
C CYS A 364 -7.25 -17.18 7.14
N GLU A 365 -6.62 -16.35 6.31
CA GLU A 365 -5.61 -15.38 6.73
C GLU A 365 -5.99 -13.96 6.36
N LYS A 366 -5.53 -13.01 7.19
CA LYS A 366 -5.77 -11.59 6.97
C LYS A 366 -4.59 -10.97 6.25
N ASP A 367 -4.71 -10.84 4.94
CA ASP A 367 -3.70 -10.29 4.05
C ASP A 367 -3.97 -8.80 3.77
N LEU A 368 -3.10 -7.92 4.28
CA LEU A 368 -3.18 -6.46 4.11
C LEU A 368 -4.55 -5.85 4.40
N GLY A 369 -5.29 -6.45 5.34
CA GLY A 369 -6.63 -6.01 5.75
C GLY A 369 -7.80 -6.77 5.12
N VAL A 370 -7.53 -7.69 4.20
CA VAL A 370 -8.54 -8.51 3.51
C VAL A 370 -8.43 -9.96 3.98
N LEU A 371 -9.56 -10.60 4.29
CA LEU A 371 -9.61 -12.03 4.60
C LEU A 371 -9.53 -12.85 3.31
N VAL A 372 -8.58 -13.79 3.26
CA VAL A 372 -8.44 -14.76 2.18
C VAL A 372 -8.52 -16.15 2.78
N ASP A 373 -9.47 -16.95 2.31
CA ASP A 373 -9.64 -18.33 2.78
C ASP A 373 -9.12 -19.37 1.79
N HIS A 374 -9.00 -20.60 2.28
CA HIS A 374 -8.48 -21.73 1.51
C HIS A 374 -9.34 -22.12 0.29
N LYS A 375 -10.59 -21.64 0.22
CA LYS A 375 -11.48 -21.84 -0.92
C LYS A 375 -11.38 -20.70 -1.94
N LEU A 376 -10.70 -19.62 -1.58
CA LEU A 376 -10.64 -18.37 -2.32
C LEU A 376 -12.04 -17.79 -2.59
N ASP A 377 -13.00 -18.09 -1.70
CA ASP A 377 -14.33 -17.51 -1.76
C ASP A 377 -14.37 -16.24 -0.90
N MET A 378 -14.87 -15.14 -1.46
CA MET A 378 -14.80 -13.82 -0.81
C MET A 378 -15.93 -13.61 0.21
N SER A 379 -16.67 -14.67 0.58
CA SER A 379 -17.86 -14.57 1.44
C SER A 379 -17.50 -14.11 2.85
N GLN A 380 -16.45 -14.70 3.45
CA GLN A 380 -15.99 -14.34 4.79
C GLN A 380 -15.54 -12.88 4.87
N GLN A 381 -14.84 -12.40 3.83
CA GLN A 381 -14.47 -10.99 3.72
C GLN A 381 -15.70 -10.09 3.61
N CYS A 382 -16.69 -10.46 2.81
CA CYS A 382 -17.94 -9.70 2.70
C CYS A 382 -18.68 -9.61 4.04
N ASP A 383 -18.71 -10.70 4.81
CA ASP A 383 -19.27 -10.73 6.17
C ASP A 383 -18.51 -9.81 7.12
N ALA A 384 -17.18 -9.88 7.13
CA ALA A 384 -16.35 -9.03 7.98
C ALA A 384 -16.50 -7.53 7.64
N ALA A 385 -16.49 -7.19 6.34
CA ALA A 385 -16.69 -5.83 5.85
C ALA A 385 -18.07 -5.29 6.24
N ALA A 386 -19.14 -6.05 5.97
CA ALA A 386 -20.50 -5.68 6.33
C ALA A 386 -20.67 -5.53 7.85
N LYS A 387 -20.11 -6.44 8.65
CA LYS A 387 -20.16 -6.38 10.12
C LYS A 387 -19.51 -5.11 10.65
N LYS A 388 -18.31 -4.78 10.19
CA LYS A 388 -17.58 -3.58 10.62
C LYS A 388 -18.28 -2.29 10.20
N ALA A 389 -18.75 -2.24 8.95
CA ALA A 389 -19.50 -1.10 8.44
C ALA A 389 -20.82 -0.89 9.21
N ASN A 390 -21.57 -1.95 9.49
CA ASN A 390 -22.79 -1.88 10.29
C ASN A 390 -22.55 -1.47 11.74
N ALA A 391 -21.42 -1.87 12.35
CA ALA A 391 -21.07 -1.45 13.70
C ALA A 391 -20.90 0.08 13.78
N ILE A 392 -20.15 0.66 12.84
CA ILE A 392 -19.96 2.11 12.75
C ILE A 392 -21.26 2.82 12.41
N LEU A 393 -22.04 2.28 11.47
CA LEU A 393 -23.37 2.83 11.14
C LEU A 393 -24.29 2.82 12.37
N GLY A 394 -24.22 1.78 13.19
CA GLY A 394 -24.92 1.71 14.47
C GLY A 394 -24.47 2.78 15.47
N CYS A 395 -23.17 3.08 15.53
CA CYS A 395 -22.65 4.18 16.35
C CYS A 395 -23.16 5.54 15.86
N ILE A 396 -23.16 5.79 14.54
CA ILE A 396 -23.74 7.01 13.94
C ILE A 396 -25.23 7.11 14.31
N ASN A 397 -25.96 6.01 14.19
CA ASN A 397 -27.38 5.98 14.52
C ASN A 397 -27.66 6.30 16.00
N ARG A 398 -26.79 5.87 16.92
CA ARG A 398 -26.99 6.16 18.36
C ARG A 398 -26.49 7.53 18.79
N SER A 399 -25.43 8.03 18.17
CA SER A 399 -24.68 9.18 18.71
C SER A 399 -25.00 10.50 18.01
N ILE A 400 -25.53 10.44 16.78
CA ILE A 400 -25.81 11.63 15.98
C ILE A 400 -27.32 11.87 15.98
N ALA A 401 -27.76 12.99 16.57
CA ALA A 401 -29.17 13.36 16.64
C ALA A 401 -29.73 13.81 15.29
N SER A 402 -28.96 14.60 14.53
CA SER A 402 -29.39 15.07 13.22
C SER A 402 -29.49 13.94 12.20
N ARG A 403 -30.61 13.91 11.48
CA ARG A 403 -30.90 13.00 10.37
C ARG A 403 -30.91 13.69 9.01
N SER A 404 -30.36 14.90 8.93
CA SER A 404 -30.30 15.61 7.65
C SER A 404 -29.34 14.95 6.66
N ARG A 405 -29.55 15.20 5.37
CA ARG A 405 -28.70 14.70 4.30
C ARG A 405 -27.24 15.14 4.49
N GLU A 406 -27.05 16.40 4.89
CA GLU A 406 -25.77 17.09 5.05
C GLU A 406 -24.93 16.48 6.17
N VAL A 407 -25.56 15.74 7.09
CA VAL A 407 -24.87 15.06 8.19
C VAL A 407 -24.66 13.57 7.89
N ILE A 408 -25.73 12.86 7.51
CA ILE A 408 -25.67 11.40 7.37
C ILE A 408 -24.82 10.97 6.15
N VAL A 409 -24.94 11.67 5.02
CA VAL A 409 -24.21 11.28 3.80
C VAL A 409 -22.69 11.45 3.95
N PRO A 410 -22.16 12.56 4.49
CA PRO A 410 -20.73 12.67 4.75
C PRO A 410 -20.22 11.65 5.77
N LEU A 411 -20.94 11.43 6.88
CA LEU A 411 -20.55 10.43 7.88
C LEU A 411 -20.52 9.01 7.29
N TYR A 412 -21.54 8.63 6.53
CA TYR A 412 -21.55 7.35 5.83
C TYR A 412 -20.37 7.23 4.86
N SER A 413 -20.11 8.27 4.07
CA SER A 413 -19.05 8.27 3.05
C SER A 413 -17.64 8.22 3.66
N ALA A 414 -17.42 8.90 4.78
CA ALA A 414 -16.11 8.99 5.42
C ALA A 414 -15.82 7.85 6.40
N LEU A 415 -16.83 7.30 7.09
CA LEU A 415 -16.62 6.34 8.18
C LEU A 415 -17.13 4.93 7.88
N VAL A 416 -18.20 4.79 7.10
CA VAL A 416 -18.83 3.47 6.86
C VAL A 416 -18.37 2.87 5.53
N ARG A 417 -18.47 3.65 4.45
CA ARG A 417 -18.17 3.18 3.08
C ARG A 417 -16.73 2.69 2.88
N PRO A 418 -15.68 3.27 3.50
CA PRO A 418 -14.33 2.76 3.34
C PRO A 418 -14.18 1.29 3.75
N HIS A 419 -14.94 0.82 4.74
CA HIS A 419 -14.93 -0.59 5.14
C HIS A 419 -15.56 -1.53 4.10
N LEU A 420 -16.41 -1.01 3.23
CA LEU A 420 -17.07 -1.77 2.16
C LEU A 420 -16.27 -1.73 0.84
N GLU A 421 -15.37 -0.76 0.68
CA GLU A 421 -14.68 -0.49 -0.59
C GLU A 421 -13.16 -0.69 -0.54
N TYR A 422 -12.55 -0.81 0.64
CA TYR A 422 -11.11 -1.01 0.78
C TYR A 422 -10.64 -2.27 0.03
N CYS A 423 -9.75 -2.10 -0.95
CA CYS A 423 -9.23 -3.16 -1.84
C CYS A 423 -10.30 -4.01 -2.54
N VAL A 424 -11.51 -3.49 -2.75
CA VAL A 424 -12.65 -4.27 -3.26
C VAL A 424 -12.46 -4.82 -4.67
N GLN A 425 -11.56 -4.23 -5.46
CA GLN A 425 -11.18 -4.71 -6.78
C GLN A 425 -10.49 -6.09 -6.73
N PHE A 426 -9.91 -6.46 -5.58
CA PHE A 426 -9.35 -7.79 -5.38
C PHE A 426 -10.43 -8.79 -4.93
N TRP A 427 -11.25 -8.43 -3.94
CA TRP A 427 -12.19 -9.36 -3.30
C TRP A 427 -13.64 -9.22 -3.77
N ALA A 428 -13.89 -8.58 -4.91
CA ALA A 428 -15.22 -8.25 -5.40
C ALA A 428 -16.21 -9.43 -5.23
N PRO A 429 -17.40 -9.22 -4.65
CA PRO A 429 -18.30 -10.32 -4.33
C PRO A 429 -18.70 -11.13 -5.57
N GLN A 430 -18.50 -12.45 -5.51
CA GLN A 430 -18.83 -13.35 -6.61
C GLN A 430 -20.29 -13.81 -6.57
N PHE A 431 -20.88 -13.88 -5.36
CA PHE A 431 -22.25 -14.35 -5.16
C PHE A 431 -23.22 -13.20 -4.97
N LYS A 432 -24.43 -13.33 -5.54
CA LYS A 432 -25.52 -12.36 -5.37
C LYS A 432 -25.83 -12.09 -3.88
N LYS A 433 -25.82 -13.12 -3.04
CA LYS A 433 -26.04 -13.02 -1.59
C LYS A 433 -25.08 -12.04 -0.92
N ASP A 434 -23.83 -12.00 -1.37
CA ASP A 434 -22.77 -11.18 -0.78
C ASP A 434 -22.82 -9.75 -1.33
N THR A 435 -23.09 -9.59 -2.62
CA THR A 435 -23.45 -8.28 -3.21
C THR A 435 -24.61 -7.63 -2.46
N GLU A 436 -25.70 -8.36 -2.23
CA GLU A 436 -26.86 -7.88 -1.49
C GLU A 436 -26.54 -7.60 -0.01
N LYS A 437 -25.67 -8.40 0.61
CA LYS A 437 -25.20 -8.19 1.98
C LYS A 437 -24.49 -6.86 2.14
N LEU A 438 -23.57 -6.51 1.24
CA LEU A 438 -22.92 -5.19 1.25
C LEU A 438 -23.93 -4.08 0.95
N GLU A 439 -24.79 -4.27 -0.06
CA GLU A 439 -25.78 -3.27 -0.48
C GLU A 439 -26.77 -2.94 0.65
N ARG A 440 -27.13 -3.93 1.49
CA ARG A 440 -27.97 -3.72 2.68
C ARG A 440 -27.40 -2.68 3.64
N VAL A 441 -26.08 -2.53 3.74
CA VAL A 441 -25.47 -1.50 4.58
C VAL A 441 -25.78 -0.10 4.05
N GLN A 442 -25.65 0.10 2.73
CA GLN A 442 -26.00 1.38 2.10
C GLN A 442 -27.51 1.65 2.14
N ARG A 443 -28.35 0.62 1.96
CA ARG A 443 -29.81 0.73 2.12
C ARG A 443 -30.19 1.23 3.51
N ARG A 444 -29.56 0.69 4.55
CA ARG A 444 -29.77 1.15 5.94
C ARG A 444 -29.32 2.59 6.13
N ALA A 445 -28.14 2.96 5.62
CA ALA A 445 -27.62 4.32 5.77
C ALA A 445 -28.50 5.36 5.07
N THR A 446 -28.93 5.09 3.83
CA THR A 446 -29.82 6.00 3.09
C THR A 446 -31.19 6.14 3.74
N LYS A 447 -31.70 5.07 4.36
CA LYS A 447 -32.97 5.09 5.12
C LYS A 447 -32.92 5.93 6.40
N MET A 448 -31.73 6.22 6.93
CA MET A 448 -31.57 7.07 8.13
C MET A 448 -31.75 8.56 7.84
N VAL A 449 -31.79 8.96 6.57
CA VAL A 449 -31.98 10.37 6.20
C VAL A 449 -33.46 10.74 6.34
N LYS A 450 -33.72 11.83 7.04
CA LYS A 450 -35.07 12.35 7.30
C LYS A 450 -35.83 12.55 5.98
N GLY A 451 -37.02 11.99 5.87
CA GLY A 451 -37.90 12.11 4.70
C GLY A 451 -37.68 11.03 3.63
N LEU A 452 -36.71 10.13 3.81
CA LEU A 452 -36.41 9.05 2.86
C LEU A 452 -36.81 7.64 3.39
N GLU A 453 -37.44 7.56 4.56
CA GLU A 453 -37.61 6.32 5.33
C GLU A 453 -38.45 5.27 4.58
N THR A 454 -39.54 5.71 3.95
CA THR A 454 -40.50 4.88 3.21
C THR A 454 -40.20 4.78 1.72
N MET A 455 -39.32 5.64 1.21
CA MET A 455 -38.97 5.72 -0.19
C MET A 455 -38.26 4.43 -0.67
N PRO A 456 -38.53 3.95 -1.90
CA PRO A 456 -37.76 2.85 -2.50
C PRO A 456 -36.28 3.19 -2.60
N TYR A 457 -35.41 2.17 -2.55
CA TYR A 457 -33.96 2.38 -2.42
C TYR A 457 -33.37 3.16 -3.59
N GLU A 458 -33.82 2.86 -4.79
CA GLU A 458 -33.35 3.42 -6.05
C GLU A 458 -33.70 4.91 -6.14
N GLU A 459 -34.83 5.33 -5.58
CA GLU A 459 -35.19 6.76 -5.51
C GLU A 459 -34.39 7.46 -4.42
N ARG A 460 -34.17 6.83 -3.25
CA ARG A 460 -33.26 7.37 -2.23
C ARG A 460 -31.87 7.66 -2.81
N LEU A 461 -31.36 6.77 -3.66
CA LEU A 461 -30.08 6.98 -4.33
C LEU A 461 -30.12 8.20 -5.26
N ARG A 462 -31.20 8.40 -6.02
CA ARG A 462 -31.38 9.58 -6.88
C ARG A 462 -31.43 10.87 -6.06
N GLU A 463 -32.25 10.92 -5.01
CA GLU A 463 -32.39 12.08 -4.13
C GLU A 463 -31.06 12.46 -3.46
N LEU A 464 -30.30 11.46 -3.02
CA LEU A 464 -29.02 11.69 -2.35
C LEU A 464 -27.86 11.94 -3.33
N GLY A 465 -28.06 11.76 -4.65
CA GLY A 465 -27.00 11.83 -5.64
C GLY A 465 -25.95 10.72 -5.47
N MET A 466 -26.39 9.53 -5.06
CA MET A 466 -25.53 8.38 -4.76
C MET A 466 -25.66 7.28 -5.80
N PHE A 467 -24.57 6.55 -6.04
CA PHE A 467 -24.58 5.31 -6.82
C PHE A 467 -24.74 4.09 -5.89
N SER A 468 -25.32 3.00 -6.39
CA SER A 468 -25.28 1.69 -5.71
C SER A 468 -23.83 1.27 -5.48
N LEU A 469 -23.58 0.44 -4.45
CA LEU A 469 -22.21 -0.03 -4.20
C LEU A 469 -21.71 -0.89 -5.36
N GLU A 470 -22.62 -1.61 -6.04
CA GLU A 470 -22.30 -2.35 -7.26
C GLU A 470 -21.78 -1.45 -8.38
N LYS A 471 -22.48 -0.35 -8.70
CA LYS A 471 -22.00 0.62 -9.71
C LYS A 471 -20.67 1.25 -9.30
N ARG A 472 -20.45 1.48 -8.01
CA ARG A 472 -19.20 2.02 -7.49
C ARG A 472 -18.03 1.04 -7.61
N ARG A 473 -18.26 -0.25 -7.32
CA ARG A 473 -17.26 -1.31 -7.54
C ARG A 473 -16.88 -1.40 -9.01
N LEU A 474 -17.85 -1.44 -9.92
CA LEU A 474 -17.62 -1.45 -11.37
C LEU A 474 -16.77 -0.25 -11.81
N ARG A 475 -17.09 0.96 -11.34
CA ARG A 475 -16.26 2.14 -11.60
C ARG A 475 -14.83 1.96 -11.07
N GLY A 476 -14.68 1.41 -9.87
CA GLY A 476 -13.39 1.12 -9.26
C GLY A 476 -12.56 0.11 -10.05
N GLU A 477 -13.20 -0.93 -10.60
CA GLU A 477 -12.58 -1.92 -11.49
C GLU A 477 -12.12 -1.28 -12.80
N MET A 478 -12.96 -0.44 -13.42
CA MET A 478 -12.58 0.28 -14.65
C MET A 478 -11.38 1.21 -14.43
N ILE A 479 -11.32 1.91 -13.30
CA ILE A 479 -10.17 2.75 -12.93
C ILE A 479 -8.92 1.89 -12.74
N ALA A 480 -9.04 0.74 -12.05
CA ALA A 480 -7.92 -0.17 -11.85
C ALA A 480 -7.41 -0.73 -13.19
N MET A 481 -8.31 -1.24 -14.04
CA MET A 481 -7.99 -1.70 -15.39
C MET A 481 -7.29 -0.62 -16.21
N PHE A 482 -7.79 0.62 -16.19
CA PHE A 482 -7.11 1.72 -16.89
C PHE A 482 -5.68 1.94 -16.39
N LYS A 483 -5.46 1.89 -15.07
CA LYS A 483 -4.12 2.02 -14.49
C LYS A 483 -3.16 0.91 -14.93
N TYR A 484 -3.65 -0.32 -15.06
CA TYR A 484 -2.86 -1.45 -15.55
C TYR A 484 -2.60 -1.42 -17.06
N ILE A 485 -3.57 -1.01 -17.88
CA ILE A 485 -3.40 -1.03 -19.34
C ILE A 485 -2.68 0.22 -19.87
N LYS A 486 -2.90 1.37 -19.23
CA LYS A 486 -2.47 2.69 -19.72
C LYS A 486 -1.80 3.59 -18.68
N GLY A 487 -1.81 3.19 -17.42
CA GLY A 487 -1.28 4.00 -16.33
C GLY A 487 0.11 3.54 -15.90
N CYS A 488 0.30 3.51 -14.59
CA CYS A 488 1.57 3.27 -13.94
C CYS A 488 1.89 1.79 -13.66
N HIS A 489 1.06 0.84 -14.14
CA HIS A 489 1.23 -0.60 -13.91
C HIS A 489 1.23 -1.40 -15.22
N ILE A 490 1.85 -0.85 -16.27
CA ILE A 490 1.80 -1.45 -17.61
C ILE A 490 2.47 -2.83 -17.62
N GLU A 491 3.63 -2.99 -16.99
CA GLU A 491 4.34 -4.27 -16.94
C GLU A 491 3.53 -5.36 -16.22
N GLU A 492 2.88 -5.05 -15.09
CA GLU A 492 1.98 -6.00 -14.45
C GLU A 492 0.70 -6.20 -15.26
N GLY A 493 0.21 -5.14 -15.91
CA GLY A 493 -0.98 -5.15 -16.74
C GLY A 493 -0.86 -6.03 -17.98
N GLU A 494 0.30 -6.06 -18.62
CA GLU A 494 0.58 -6.93 -19.77
C GLU A 494 0.43 -8.41 -19.41
N ARG A 495 0.79 -8.79 -18.18
CA ARG A 495 0.59 -10.14 -17.66
C ARG A 495 -0.87 -10.40 -17.26
N LEU A 496 -1.49 -9.44 -16.56
CA LEU A 496 -2.86 -9.56 -16.04
C LEU A 496 -3.93 -9.63 -17.13
N PHE A 497 -3.67 -9.03 -18.30
CA PHE A 497 -4.65 -8.93 -19.40
C PHE A 497 -4.18 -9.63 -20.68
N SER A 498 -3.24 -10.58 -20.57
CA SER A 498 -2.82 -11.41 -21.69
C SER A 498 -3.90 -12.42 -22.03
N ALA A 499 -4.53 -12.29 -23.20
CA ALA A 499 -5.57 -13.21 -23.65
C ALA A 499 -5.08 -14.67 -23.61
N ALA A 500 -5.79 -15.54 -22.89
CA ALA A 500 -5.44 -16.95 -22.84
C ALA A 500 -5.66 -17.59 -24.22
N PRO A 501 -4.66 -18.29 -24.79
CA PRO A 501 -4.88 -19.10 -25.97
C PRO A 501 -5.82 -20.26 -25.59
N GLU A 502 -7.05 -20.21 -26.10
CA GLU A 502 -7.99 -21.33 -26.22
C GLU A 502 -8.54 -22.00 -24.93
N LYS A 503 -8.79 -21.27 -23.84
CA LYS A 503 -9.67 -21.78 -22.76
C LYS A 503 -11.10 -21.22 -22.91
N ARG A 504 -11.98 -21.95 -23.61
CA ARG A 504 -13.43 -21.67 -23.65
C ARG A 504 -14.03 -21.94 -22.28
N THR A 505 -14.70 -20.95 -21.69
CA THR A 505 -15.54 -21.18 -20.51
C THR A 505 -16.98 -21.45 -20.94
N ARG A 506 -17.76 -22.15 -20.11
CA ARG A 506 -19.16 -22.54 -20.39
C ARG A 506 -20.12 -21.34 -20.62
N SER A 507 -19.68 -20.08 -20.45
CA SER A 507 -20.54 -18.91 -20.70
C SER A 507 -19.89 -17.68 -21.33
N ASN A 508 -18.57 -17.64 -21.57
CA ASN A 508 -17.92 -16.55 -22.31
C ASN A 508 -16.74 -17.07 -23.16
N GLY A 509 -16.68 -16.57 -24.41
CA GLY A 509 -15.89 -17.13 -25.52
C GLY A 509 -14.37 -16.99 -25.46
N SER A 510 -13.79 -16.37 -24.44
CA SER A 510 -12.34 -16.37 -24.16
C SER A 510 -12.10 -15.94 -22.70
N LYS A 511 -11.07 -16.48 -22.04
CA LYS A 511 -10.53 -15.97 -20.78
C LYS A 511 -9.55 -14.84 -21.13
N LEU A 512 -9.80 -13.63 -20.62
CA LEU A 512 -8.83 -12.53 -20.66
C LEU A 512 -7.69 -12.81 -19.70
#